data_AF-A0A656DBH6-F1
#
_entry.id   AF-A0A656DBH6-F1
#
_cell.length_a   1.000
_cell.length_b   1.000
_cell.length_c   1.000
_cell.angle_alpha   90.00
_cell.angle_beta   90.00
_cell.angle_gamma   90.00
#
_symmetry.space_group_name_H-M   'P 1'
#
loop_
_entity.id
_entity.type
_entity.pdbx_description
1 polymer ?
#
loop_
_entity_poly.entity_id
_entity_poly.type
_entity_poly.pdbx_seq_one_letter_code
_entity_poly.pdbx_strand_id
1 'polypeptide(L)'
;MKKKINAVQFGLGPIGQLCAKTIIEKHSDKINLVGAVDINPSKVGKDVGELIGINSTGIIVENDIKKVLKKHKVDLVFHTTTSFMEEVKDQLTELIKLKLNVVSSTEELFFPWFRNREIAREIDLLAKKFKVRVLGTGVNPGFVMDVLPAVLTQVCTNVKKVKVERV
;
A
#
# COMPACT_ATOMS: atom_id res chain seq x y z
N MET A 1 -21.15 -13.96 7.15
CA MET A 1 -19.67 -13.77 7.07
C MET A 1 -19.38 -12.41 6.45
N LYS A 2 -18.47 -11.60 7.01
CA LYS A 2 -18.06 -10.34 6.35
C LYS A 2 -17.40 -10.68 5.01
N LYS A 3 -17.73 -9.92 3.96
CA LYS A 3 -17.15 -10.09 2.62
C LYS A 3 -15.64 -9.83 2.68
N LYS A 4 -14.82 -10.76 2.17
CA LYS A 4 -13.36 -10.58 2.07
C LYS A 4 -13.03 -9.43 1.12
N ILE A 5 -11.94 -8.71 1.40
CA ILE A 5 -11.40 -7.67 0.52
C ILE A 5 -10.51 -8.35 -0.51
N ASN A 6 -10.80 -8.17 -1.80
CA ASN A 6 -9.89 -8.64 -2.85
C ASN A 6 -8.76 -7.63 -3.03
N ALA A 7 -7.53 -8.05 -2.76
CA ALA A 7 -6.36 -7.19 -2.77
C ALA A 7 -5.33 -7.61 -3.82
N VAL A 8 -4.55 -6.64 -4.29
CA VAL A 8 -3.37 -6.87 -5.13
C VAL A 8 -2.13 -6.32 -4.43
N GLN A 9 -1.04 -7.08 -4.48
CA GLN A 9 0.28 -6.61 -4.07
C GLN A 9 0.97 -5.91 -5.26
N PHE A 10 1.19 -4.60 -5.18
CA PHE A 10 1.86 -3.80 -6.20
C PHE A 10 3.26 -3.42 -5.71
N GLY A 11 4.28 -3.97 -6.38
CA GLY A 11 5.66 -3.99 -5.91
C GLY A 11 5.92 -5.18 -5.01
N LEU A 12 6.84 -6.05 -5.42
CA LEU A 12 7.30 -7.23 -4.69
C LEU A 12 8.77 -7.08 -4.28
N GLY A 13 9.16 -5.88 -3.83
CA GLY A 13 10.39 -5.68 -3.06
C GLY A 13 10.30 -6.37 -1.68
N PRO A 14 11.31 -6.21 -0.81
CA PRO A 14 11.31 -6.86 0.51
C PRO A 14 10.04 -6.60 1.33
N ILE A 15 9.56 -5.34 1.36
CA ILE A 15 8.31 -4.98 2.08
C ILE A 15 7.10 -5.66 1.44
N GLY A 16 6.99 -5.62 0.11
CA GLY A 16 5.85 -6.19 -0.61
C GLY A 16 5.75 -7.71 -0.49
N GLN A 17 6.89 -8.40 -0.50
CA GLN A 17 6.96 -9.86 -0.25
C GLN A 17 6.50 -10.21 1.16
N LEU A 18 6.97 -9.47 2.18
CA LEU A 18 6.53 -9.66 3.56
C LEU A 18 5.04 -9.35 3.73
N CYS A 19 4.53 -8.33 3.04
CA CYS A 19 3.10 -7.98 3.04
C CYS A 19 2.26 -9.12 2.43
N ALA A 20 2.61 -9.59 1.24
CA ALA A 20 1.94 -10.70 0.57
C ALA A 20 1.95 -11.98 1.42
N LYS A 21 3.11 -12.34 1.99
CA LYS A 21 3.25 -13.48 2.91
C LYS A 21 2.36 -13.36 4.14
N THR A 22 2.37 -12.19 4.78
CA THR A 22 1.53 -11.92 5.96
C THR A 22 0.05 -12.02 5.63
N ILE A 23 -0.38 -11.52 4.48
CA ILE A 23 -1.77 -11.62 4.02
C ILE A 23 -2.17 -13.10 3.89
N ILE A 24 -1.36 -13.90 3.18
CA ILE A 24 -1.66 -15.31 2.91
C ILE A 24 -1.65 -16.14 4.20
N GLU A 25 -0.62 -16.00 5.03
CA GLU A 25 -0.43 -16.86 6.20
C GLU A 25 -1.29 -16.45 7.40
N LYS A 26 -1.57 -15.15 7.58
CA LYS A 26 -2.18 -14.63 8.82
C LYS A 26 -3.53 -13.93 8.64
N HIS A 27 -3.88 -13.51 7.43
CA HIS A 27 -5.06 -12.68 7.19
C HIS A 27 -5.94 -13.16 6.03
N SER A 28 -5.76 -14.40 5.59
CA SER A 28 -6.52 -15.01 4.47
C SER A 28 -8.01 -15.15 4.77
N ASP A 29 -8.43 -15.06 6.04
CA ASP A 29 -9.82 -15.01 6.48
C ASP A 29 -10.51 -13.67 6.13
N LYS A 30 -9.75 -12.58 6.00
CA LYS A 30 -10.26 -11.21 5.78
C LYS A 30 -9.87 -10.63 4.42
N ILE A 31 -8.68 -10.98 3.93
CA ILE A 31 -8.09 -10.44 2.70
C ILE A 31 -7.81 -11.60 1.75
N ASN A 32 -8.29 -11.49 0.53
CA ASN A 32 -8.01 -12.42 -0.55
C ASN A 32 -6.99 -11.78 -1.48
N LEU A 33 -5.75 -12.27 -1.48
CA LEU A 33 -4.74 -11.79 -2.43
C LEU A 33 -5.05 -12.41 -3.80
N VAL A 34 -5.54 -11.60 -4.74
CA VAL A 34 -6.02 -12.07 -6.06
C VAL A 34 -5.03 -11.77 -7.19
N GLY A 35 -3.93 -11.07 -6.90
CA GLY A 35 -2.95 -10.72 -7.89
C GLY A 35 -1.71 -10.09 -7.29
N ALA A 36 -0.65 -10.07 -8.08
CA ALA A 36 0.55 -9.31 -7.79
C ALA A 36 1.09 -8.65 -9.06
N VAL A 37 1.71 -7.48 -8.89
CA VAL A 37 2.27 -6.68 -9.98
C VAL A 37 3.68 -6.25 -9.61
N ASP A 38 4.63 -6.44 -10.51
CA ASP A 38 5.99 -5.91 -10.38
C ASP A 38 6.57 -5.61 -11.78
N ILE A 39 7.39 -4.57 -11.88
CA ILE A 39 8.05 -4.17 -13.13
C ILE A 39 9.30 -4.99 -13.43
N ASN A 40 9.87 -5.65 -12.41
CA ASN A 40 11.11 -6.41 -12.55
C ASN A 40 10.87 -7.67 -13.41
N PRO A 41 11.50 -7.78 -14.59
CA PRO A 41 11.29 -8.91 -15.49
C PRO A 41 11.72 -10.26 -14.89
N SER A 42 12.59 -10.26 -13.86
CA SER A 42 12.98 -11.49 -13.16
C SER A 42 11.90 -12.03 -12.21
N LYS A 43 10.85 -11.24 -11.93
CA LYS A 43 9.69 -11.62 -11.10
C LYS A 43 8.43 -11.86 -11.93
N VAL A 44 8.23 -11.10 -13.01
CA VAL A 44 7.06 -11.25 -13.90
C VAL A 44 6.99 -12.69 -14.42
N GLY A 45 5.79 -13.28 -14.35
CA GLY A 45 5.54 -14.66 -14.76
C GLY A 45 5.81 -15.73 -13.71
N LYS A 46 6.44 -15.40 -12.57
CA LYS A 46 6.62 -16.34 -11.45
C LYS A 46 5.39 -16.40 -10.55
N ASP A 47 5.24 -17.52 -9.83
CA ASP A 47 4.26 -17.63 -8.74
C ASP A 47 4.72 -16.78 -7.54
N VAL A 48 3.79 -16.07 -6.91
CA VAL A 48 4.08 -15.27 -5.71
C VAL A 48 4.65 -16.12 -4.57
N GLY A 49 4.21 -17.38 -4.44
CA GLY A 49 4.68 -18.35 -3.46
C GLY A 49 6.18 -18.60 -3.55
N GLU A 50 6.72 -18.72 -4.77
CA GLU A 50 8.16 -18.86 -5.01
C GLU A 50 8.95 -17.65 -4.50
N LEU A 51 8.41 -16.44 -4.69
CA LEU A 51 9.08 -15.20 -4.31
C LEU A 51 9.09 -14.98 -2.79
N ILE A 52 8.09 -15.49 -2.08
CA ILE A 52 7.93 -15.28 -0.63
C ILE A 52 8.31 -16.53 0.21
N GLY A 53 8.80 -17.58 -0.45
CA GLY A 53 9.28 -18.81 0.19
C GLY A 53 8.17 -19.61 0.86
N ILE A 54 7.03 -19.78 0.17
CA ILE A 54 5.93 -20.65 0.60
C ILE A 54 5.48 -21.54 -0.56
N ASN A 55 4.51 -22.42 -0.33
CA ASN A 55 3.92 -23.25 -1.38
C ASN A 55 3.31 -22.40 -2.52
N SER A 56 3.24 -22.97 -3.73
CA SER A 56 2.61 -22.29 -4.86
C SER A 56 1.21 -21.80 -4.51
N THR A 57 0.97 -20.54 -4.87
CA THR A 57 -0.27 -19.82 -4.57
C THR A 57 -1.24 -19.82 -5.74
N GLY A 58 -0.75 -20.12 -6.95
CA GLY A 58 -1.46 -19.94 -8.21
C GLY A 58 -1.57 -18.48 -8.65
N ILE A 59 -0.99 -17.54 -7.89
CA ILE A 59 -1.00 -16.11 -8.19
C ILE A 59 0.26 -15.79 -8.98
N ILE A 60 0.10 -15.54 -10.28
CA ILE A 60 1.21 -15.18 -11.16
C ILE A 60 1.45 -13.68 -11.13
N VAL A 61 2.71 -13.28 -11.04
CA VAL A 61 3.11 -11.86 -11.08
C VAL A 61 2.91 -11.31 -12.49
N GLU A 62 2.05 -10.30 -12.61
CA GLU A 62 1.81 -9.58 -13.85
C GLU A 62 2.70 -8.33 -13.92
N ASN A 63 2.96 -7.82 -15.13
CA ASN A 63 3.67 -6.55 -15.33
C ASN A 63 2.73 -5.33 -15.46
N ASP A 64 1.41 -5.56 -15.44
CA ASP A 64 0.38 -4.54 -15.56
C ASP A 64 -0.84 -4.94 -14.73
N ILE A 65 -1.27 -4.04 -13.84
CA ILE A 65 -2.45 -4.22 -12.98
C ILE A 65 -3.73 -4.50 -13.79
N LYS A 66 -3.85 -3.97 -15.01
CA LYS A 66 -5.01 -4.20 -15.89
C LYS A 66 -5.17 -5.68 -16.25
N LYS A 67 -4.08 -6.45 -16.30
CA LYS A 67 -4.16 -7.91 -16.54
C LYS A 67 -4.81 -8.64 -15.37
N VAL A 68 -4.53 -8.21 -14.14
CA VAL A 68 -5.21 -8.72 -12.94
C VAL A 68 -6.69 -8.34 -12.97
N LEU A 69 -7.01 -7.08 -13.29
CA LEU A 69 -8.39 -6.57 -13.33
C LEU A 69 -9.28 -7.26 -14.37
N LYS A 70 -8.70 -7.81 -15.45
CA LYS A 70 -9.44 -8.63 -16.43
C LYS A 70 -9.92 -9.96 -15.85
N LYS A 71 -9.20 -10.50 -14.86
CA LYS A 71 -9.44 -11.83 -14.29
C LYS A 71 -10.18 -11.75 -12.96
N HIS A 72 -9.98 -10.67 -12.20
CA HIS A 72 -10.45 -10.56 -10.83
C HIS A 72 -11.06 -9.19 -10.54
N LYS A 73 -12.10 -9.19 -9.72
CA LYS A 73 -12.53 -7.97 -9.03
C LYS A 73 -11.49 -7.61 -7.97
N VAL A 74 -11.02 -6.37 -7.97
CA VAL A 74 -10.05 -5.85 -6.99
C VAL A 74 -10.68 -4.67 -6.25
N ASP A 75 -10.57 -4.67 -4.91
CA ASP A 75 -11.09 -3.63 -4.03
C ASP A 75 -9.97 -2.73 -3.46
N LEU A 76 -8.76 -3.29 -3.29
CA LEU A 76 -7.62 -2.64 -2.62
C LEU A 76 -6.28 -3.00 -3.28
N VAL A 77 -5.35 -2.05 -3.32
CA VAL A 77 -3.95 -2.27 -3.70
C VAL A 77 -3.05 -1.94 -2.52
N PHE A 78 -2.18 -2.90 -2.17
CA PHE A 78 -1.03 -2.66 -1.30
C PHE A 78 0.15 -2.20 -2.18
N HIS A 79 0.52 -0.94 -2.07
CA HIS A 79 1.49 -0.27 -2.94
C HIS A 79 2.82 -0.07 -2.20
N THR A 80 3.83 -0.86 -2.54
CA THR A 80 5.14 -0.89 -1.84
C THR A 80 6.28 -0.82 -2.87
N THR A 81 6.40 0.32 -3.55
CA THR A 81 7.39 0.53 -4.63
C THR A 81 8.56 1.38 -4.16
N THR A 82 8.41 2.69 -4.11
CA THR A 82 9.47 3.64 -3.73
C THR A 82 8.99 4.63 -2.68
N SER A 83 9.92 5.42 -2.16
CA SER A 83 9.73 6.33 -1.03
C SER A 83 9.29 7.74 -1.42
N PHE A 84 9.49 8.13 -2.69
CA PHE A 84 9.38 9.51 -3.15
C PHE A 84 8.05 9.77 -3.87
N MET A 85 7.37 10.87 -3.53
CA MET A 85 6.05 11.18 -4.10
C MET A 85 6.09 11.40 -5.61
N GLU A 86 7.15 12.02 -6.13
CA GLU A 86 7.31 12.26 -7.57
C GLU A 86 7.36 10.95 -8.36
N GLU A 87 8.05 9.93 -7.84
CA GLU A 87 8.21 8.63 -8.51
C GLU A 87 6.94 7.79 -8.50
N VAL A 88 6.08 7.98 -7.48
CA VAL A 88 4.85 7.18 -7.33
C VAL A 88 3.60 7.90 -7.84
N LYS A 89 3.69 9.19 -8.17
CA LYS A 89 2.56 10.02 -8.62
C LYS A 89 1.78 9.36 -9.76
N ASP A 90 2.47 8.90 -10.79
CA ASP A 90 1.84 8.30 -11.96
C ASP A 90 1.22 6.93 -11.63
N GLN A 91 1.89 6.15 -10.78
CA GLN A 91 1.38 4.87 -10.29
C GLN A 91 0.08 5.08 -9.52
N LEU A 92 0.05 6.01 -8.55
CA LEU A 92 -1.16 6.35 -7.79
C LEU A 92 -2.27 6.89 -8.68
N THR A 93 -1.94 7.77 -9.62
CA THR A 93 -2.89 8.36 -10.59
C THR A 93 -3.56 7.27 -11.43
N GLU A 94 -2.80 6.30 -11.92
CA GLU A 94 -3.34 5.16 -12.67
C GLU A 94 -4.27 4.31 -11.79
N LEU A 95 -3.82 3.92 -10.60
CA LEU A 95 -4.61 3.11 -9.67
C LEU A 95 -5.94 3.78 -9.28
N ILE A 96 -5.91 5.09 -9.04
CA ILE A 96 -7.11 5.89 -8.74
C ILE A 96 -8.08 5.91 -9.94
N LYS A 97 -7.58 6.13 -11.16
CA LYS A 97 -8.41 6.13 -12.38
C LYS A 97 -9.06 4.77 -12.63
N LEU A 98 -8.40 3.68 -12.21
CA LEU A 98 -8.95 2.32 -12.21
C LEU A 98 -9.95 2.07 -11.07
N LYS A 99 -10.28 3.09 -10.26
CA LYS A 99 -11.21 3.05 -9.12
C LYS A 99 -10.77 2.09 -8.01
N LEU A 100 -9.46 1.98 -7.79
CA LEU A 100 -8.89 1.15 -6.73
C LEU A 100 -8.54 2.00 -5.50
N ASN A 101 -8.84 1.47 -4.31
CA ASN A 101 -8.30 2.03 -3.08
C ASN A 101 -6.83 1.65 -2.95
N VAL A 102 -6.03 2.51 -2.34
CA VAL A 102 -4.58 2.30 -2.20
C VAL A 102 -4.15 2.48 -0.76
N VAL A 103 -3.41 1.50 -0.24
CA VAL A 103 -2.62 1.61 0.99
C VAL A 103 -1.16 1.46 0.60
N SER A 104 -0.32 2.42 0.95
CA SER A 104 1.06 2.46 0.49
C SER A 104 2.09 2.66 1.59
N SER A 105 3.27 2.07 1.39
CA SER A 105 4.46 2.29 2.21
C SER A 105 5.37 3.44 1.74
N THR A 106 4.96 4.23 0.74
CA THR A 106 5.74 5.40 0.30
C THR A 106 5.83 6.42 1.44
N GLU A 107 7.04 6.67 1.92
CA GLU A 107 7.29 7.45 3.14
C GLU A 107 6.79 8.89 3.01
N GLU A 108 7.03 9.54 1.87
CA GLU A 108 6.56 10.91 1.62
C GLU A 108 5.03 11.02 1.48
N LEU A 109 4.32 9.91 1.25
CA LEU A 109 2.86 9.87 1.16
C LEU A 109 2.19 9.85 2.55
N PHE A 110 2.92 9.61 3.64
CA PHE A 110 2.32 9.62 4.99
C PHE A 110 1.67 10.96 5.33
N PHE A 111 2.38 12.07 5.07
CA PHE A 111 1.84 13.42 5.23
C PHE A 111 2.40 14.38 4.16
N PRO A 112 1.93 14.26 2.90
CA PRO A 112 2.56 14.93 1.75
C PRO A 112 2.28 16.43 1.70
N TRP A 113 1.33 16.93 2.50
CA TRP A 113 0.88 18.34 2.48
C TRP A 113 1.95 19.36 2.88
N PHE A 114 3.03 18.92 3.54
CA PHE A 114 4.14 19.77 3.92
C PHE A 114 5.18 19.92 2.81
N ARG A 115 5.69 18.82 2.25
CA ARG A 115 6.78 18.83 1.25
C ARG A 115 6.30 18.72 -0.20
N ASN A 116 5.20 18.02 -0.44
CA ASN A 116 4.70 17.64 -1.76
C ASN A 116 3.26 18.14 -1.99
N ARG A 117 2.99 19.40 -1.63
CA ARG A 117 1.62 19.94 -1.55
C ARG A 117 0.86 19.90 -2.87
N GLU A 118 1.53 20.16 -3.99
CA GLU A 118 0.90 20.16 -5.31
C GLU A 118 0.46 18.75 -5.72
N ILE A 119 1.37 17.76 -5.61
CA ILE A 119 1.05 16.35 -5.86
C ILE A 119 -0.04 15.86 -4.89
N ALA A 120 0.05 16.22 -3.61
CA ALA A 120 -0.97 15.86 -2.61
C ALA A 120 -2.36 16.37 -3.01
N ARG A 121 -2.45 17.63 -3.47
CA ARG A 121 -3.70 18.23 -3.94
C ARG A 121 -4.23 17.51 -5.18
N GLU A 122 -3.37 17.19 -6.13
CA GLU A 122 -3.76 16.46 -7.33
C GLU A 122 -4.32 15.07 -7.00
N ILE A 123 -3.60 14.30 -6.16
CA ILE A 123 -4.02 12.97 -5.71
C ILE A 123 -5.32 13.03 -4.92
N ASP A 124 -5.49 13.98 -4.00
CA ASP A 124 -6.73 14.14 -3.23
C ASP A 124 -7.94 14.48 -4.11
N LEU A 125 -7.78 15.42 -5.05
CA LEU A 125 -8.85 15.78 -6.00
C LEU A 125 -9.23 14.60 -6.88
N LEU A 126 -8.25 13.84 -7.36
CA LEU A 126 -8.48 12.66 -8.18
C LEU A 126 -9.16 11.54 -7.38
N ALA A 127 -8.69 11.25 -6.16
CA ALA A 127 -9.27 10.25 -5.29
C ALA A 127 -10.75 10.55 -4.97
N LYS A 128 -11.07 11.82 -4.68
CA LYS A 128 -12.46 12.29 -4.49
C LYS A 128 -13.30 12.11 -5.75
N LYS A 129 -12.78 12.52 -6.91
CA LYS A 129 -13.48 12.38 -8.21
C LYS A 129 -13.82 10.93 -8.52
N PHE A 130 -12.90 10.00 -8.29
CA PHE A 130 -13.09 8.57 -8.57
C PHE A 130 -13.69 7.80 -7.38
N LYS A 131 -13.99 8.47 -6.27
CA LYS A 131 -14.59 7.91 -5.04
C LYS A 131 -13.78 6.79 -4.40
N VAL A 132 -12.46 6.93 -4.39
CA VAL A 132 -11.51 5.99 -3.76
C VAL A 132 -10.76 6.65 -2.60
N ARG A 133 -10.05 5.85 -1.80
CA ARG A 133 -9.16 6.34 -0.74
C ARG A 133 -7.70 5.98 -1.04
N VAL A 134 -6.80 6.88 -0.65
CA VAL A 134 -5.36 6.67 -0.67
C VAL A 134 -4.82 6.92 0.73
N LEU A 135 -4.02 6.00 1.25
CA LEU A 135 -3.41 6.09 2.58
C LEU A 135 -1.93 5.74 2.51
N GLY A 136 -1.06 6.66 2.92
CA GLY A 136 0.33 6.37 3.26
C GLY A 136 0.45 5.91 4.70
N THR A 137 1.10 4.78 4.94
CA THR A 137 1.33 4.22 6.29
C THR A 137 2.56 3.33 6.32
N GLY A 138 3.02 2.97 7.52
CA GLY A 138 4.25 2.23 7.72
C GLY A 138 4.64 2.21 9.18
N VAL A 139 5.84 1.71 9.47
CA VAL A 139 6.37 1.71 10.83
C VAL A 139 6.88 3.12 11.18
N ASN A 140 7.64 3.74 10.29
CA ASN A 140 8.16 5.09 10.41
C ASN A 140 8.47 5.63 8.99
N PRO A 141 7.73 6.63 8.47
CA PRO A 141 6.57 7.25 9.10
C PRO A 141 5.33 6.32 9.04
N GLY A 142 4.33 6.56 9.89
CA GLY A 142 3.05 5.85 9.87
C GLY A 142 2.59 5.26 11.20
N PHE A 143 3.51 4.99 12.13
CA PHE A 143 3.15 4.44 13.44
C PHE A 143 4.04 4.97 14.57
N VAL A 144 5.29 4.49 14.67
CA VAL A 144 6.13 4.63 15.86
C VAL A 144 6.46 6.08 16.18
N MET A 145 6.72 6.91 15.15
CA MET A 145 7.14 8.30 15.33
C MET A 145 6.02 9.32 15.08
N ASP A 146 4.80 8.86 14.76
CA ASP A 146 3.70 9.74 14.36
C ASP A 146 2.39 9.38 15.06
N VAL A 147 1.75 8.26 14.68
CA VAL A 147 0.43 7.89 15.18
C VAL A 147 0.49 7.51 16.66
N LEU A 148 1.48 6.72 17.07
CA LEU A 148 1.64 6.32 18.47
C LEU A 148 1.82 7.53 19.40
N PRO A 149 2.80 8.43 19.19
CA PRO A 149 2.93 9.61 20.05
C PRO A 149 1.70 10.52 19.97
N ALA A 150 1.03 10.65 18.82
CA ALA A 150 -0.21 11.41 18.72
C ALA A 150 -1.39 10.79 19.49
N VAL A 151 -1.48 9.46 19.57
CA VAL A 151 -2.49 8.78 20.40
C VAL A 151 -2.18 8.97 21.89
N LEU A 152 -0.91 8.89 22.29
CA LEU A 152 -0.51 9.06 23.69
C LEU A 152 -0.81 10.45 24.25
N THR A 153 -0.90 11.48 23.40
CA THR A 153 -1.27 12.84 23.85
C THR A 153 -2.75 12.98 24.21
N GLN A 154 -3.63 12.03 23.84
CA GLN A 154 -5.07 12.15 24.06
C GLN A 154 -5.46 12.18 25.54
N VAL A 155 -4.61 11.68 26.44
CA VAL A 155 -4.81 11.71 27.89
C VAL A 155 -4.10 12.88 28.57
N CYS A 156 -3.44 13.75 27.81
CA CYS A 156 -2.80 14.96 28.34
C CYS A 156 -3.77 16.13 28.32
N THR A 157 -3.86 16.87 29.42
CA THR A 157 -4.65 18.13 29.47
C THR A 157 -3.96 19.29 28.75
N ASN A 158 -2.63 19.22 28.59
CA ASN A 158 -1.81 20.19 27.85
C ASN A 158 -0.51 19.52 27.36
N VAL A 159 -0.14 19.72 26.09
CA VAL A 159 1.07 19.15 25.48
C VAL A 159 2.08 20.25 25.19
N LYS A 160 3.18 20.30 25.95
CA LYS A 160 4.25 21.31 25.75
C LYS A 160 5.36 20.84 24.80
N LYS A 161 5.65 19.54 24.78
CA LYS A 161 6.72 18.93 23.98
C LYS A 161 6.46 17.44 23.77
N VAL A 162 6.77 16.95 22.57
CA VAL A 162 6.86 15.52 22.26
C VAL A 162 8.30 15.24 21.84
N LYS A 163 8.93 14.22 22.44
CA LYS A 163 10.23 13.68 22.00
C LYS A 163 10.03 12.21 21.67
N VAL A 164 10.47 11.81 20.48
CA VAL A 164 10.49 10.40 20.07
C VAL A 164 11.91 10.07 19.62
N GLU A 165 12.39 8.89 19.99
CA GLU A 165 13.70 8.38 19.63
C GLU A 165 13.54 6.92 19.22
N ARG A 166 14.04 6.59 18.03
CA ARG A 166 14.05 5.22 17.50
C ARG A 166 15.50 4.77 17.44
N VAL A 167 15.88 3.88 18.35
CA VAL A 167 17.21 3.24 18.45
C VAL A 167 17.30 1.97 17.63
#